data_AF-A0A1Y1MAQ0-F1
#
_entry.id   AF-A0A1Y1MAQ0-F1
#
_cell.length_a   1.000
_cell.length_b   1.000
_cell.length_c   1.000
_cell.angle_alpha   90.00
_cell.angle_beta   90.00
_cell.angle_gamma   90.00
#
_symmetry.space_group_name_H-M   'P 1'
#
loop_
_entity.id
_entity.type
_entity.pdbx_description
1 polymer ?
#
loop_
_entity_poly.entity_id
_entity_poly.type
_entity_poly.pdbx_seq_one_letter_code
_entity_poly.pdbx_strand_id
1 'polypeptide(L)'
;MMAPNNEYCVQESGINPNRVRDIFEKMDMSIDRLDCFARCHYQRLGFVDFEEKFYPKVMASTIHRLSEGIAEHCIHKFKQEKNFCQRVLLIVKCNLNLIAKQY
;
A
#
# COMPACT_ATOMS: atom_id res chain seq x y z
N MET A 1 -16.23 -1.66 5.20
CA MET A 1 -15.49 -2.80 5.76
C MET A 1 -14.16 -2.27 6.25
N MET A 2 -13.87 -2.30 7.55
CA MET A 2 -12.54 -1.89 8.04
C MET A 2 -11.50 -2.87 7.51
N ALA A 3 -10.39 -2.39 6.97
CA ALA A 3 -9.35 -3.26 6.44
C ALA A 3 -8.81 -4.16 7.58
N PRO A 4 -8.53 -5.45 7.29
CA PRO A 4 -7.94 -6.34 8.29
C PRO A 4 -6.63 -5.76 8.82
N ASN A 5 -6.40 -5.90 10.13
CA ASN A 5 -5.22 -5.38 10.85
C ASN A 5 -5.18 -3.85 11.06
N ASN A 6 -6.28 -3.14 10.82
CA ASN A 6 -6.36 -1.68 10.99
C ASN A 6 -5.87 -1.21 12.38
N GLU A 7 -6.37 -1.80 13.47
CA GLU A 7 -5.99 -1.38 14.84
C GLU A 7 -4.49 -1.53 15.09
N TYR A 8 -3.92 -2.65 14.68
CA TYR A 8 -2.48 -2.91 14.80
C TYR A 8 -1.67 -1.91 13.97
N CYS A 9 -2.05 -1.69 12.71
CA CYS A 9 -1.31 -0.78 11.83
C CYS A 9 -1.47 0.68 12.23
N VAL A 10 -2.60 1.06 12.85
CA VAL A 10 -2.76 2.39 13.46
C VAL A 10 -1.75 2.58 14.59
N GLN A 11 -1.68 1.61 15.51
CA GLN A 11 -0.75 1.68 16.63
C GLN A 11 0.71 1.71 16.18
N GLU A 12 1.10 0.87 15.22
CA GLU A 12 2.49 0.78 14.76
C GLU A 12 2.94 2.01 13.96
N SER A 13 2.08 2.51 13.06
CA SER A 13 2.43 3.66 12.22
C SER A 13 2.36 4.99 12.96
N GLY A 14 1.55 5.08 14.01
CA GLY A 14 1.21 6.33 14.69
C GLY A 14 0.32 7.26 13.85
N ILE A 15 -0.36 6.73 12.82
CA ILE A 15 -1.33 7.50 12.04
C ILE A 15 -2.50 7.95 12.93
N ASN A 16 -3.06 9.12 12.63
CA ASN A 16 -4.24 9.58 13.35
C ASN A 16 -5.44 8.66 13.06
N PRO A 17 -5.97 7.91 14.04
CA PRO A 17 -7.06 6.96 13.82
C PRO A 17 -8.32 7.62 13.24
N ASN A 18 -8.57 8.88 13.58
CA ASN A 18 -9.74 9.62 13.10
C ASN A 18 -9.66 9.95 11.61
N ARG A 19 -8.45 9.95 11.03
CA ARG A 19 -8.20 10.21 9.61
C ARG A 19 -8.15 8.93 8.78
N VAL A 20 -8.02 7.76 9.39
CA VAL A 20 -7.93 6.47 8.66
C VAL A 20 -9.15 6.25 7.76
N ARG A 21 -10.34 6.64 8.24
CA ARG A 21 -11.57 6.52 7.46
C ARG A 21 -11.52 7.35 6.17
N ASP A 22 -10.88 8.52 6.19
CA ASP A 22 -10.76 9.38 5.01
C ASP A 22 -9.89 8.74 3.90
N ILE A 23 -8.94 7.86 4.25
CA ILE A 23 -8.15 7.10 3.28
C ILE A 23 -9.07 6.23 2.42
N PHE A 24 -10.04 5.55 3.04
CA PHE A 24 -10.90 4.59 2.36
C PHE A 24 -12.15 5.22 1.75
N GLU A 25 -12.74 6.23 2.41
CA GLU A 25 -13.97 6.87 1.96
C GLU A 25 -13.73 7.99 0.95
N LYS A 26 -12.63 8.73 1.11
CA LYS A 26 -12.32 9.92 0.31
C LYS A 26 -11.10 9.74 -0.57
N MET A 27 -10.42 8.59 -0.48
CA MET A 27 -9.14 8.37 -1.16
C MET A 27 -8.11 9.44 -0.79
N ASP A 28 -8.14 9.96 0.44
CA ASP A 28 -7.22 11.00 0.90
C ASP A 28 -5.82 10.40 1.14
N MET A 29 -4.98 10.49 0.12
CA MET A 29 -3.60 9.97 0.15
C MET A 29 -2.57 11.01 0.67
N SER A 30 -3.06 12.13 1.24
CA SER A 30 -2.23 13.22 1.79
C SER A 30 -2.06 13.16 3.31
N ILE A 31 -2.63 12.14 3.95
CA ILE A 31 -2.58 11.97 5.40
C ILE A 31 -1.17 11.66 5.88
N ASP A 32 -0.75 12.35 6.94
CA ASP A 32 0.53 12.09 7.61
C ASP A 32 0.62 10.64 8.09
N ARG A 33 1.82 10.05 8.02
CA ARG A 33 2.11 8.66 8.45
C ARG A 33 1.41 7.57 7.64
N LEU A 34 0.72 7.94 6.54
CA LEU A 34 0.10 7.00 5.61
C LEU A 34 1.11 6.03 5.00
N ASP A 35 2.37 6.44 4.87
CA ASP A 35 3.47 5.65 4.35
C ASP A 35 3.73 4.40 5.19
N CYS A 36 3.99 4.56 6.49
CA CYS A 36 4.23 3.42 7.37
C CYS A 36 2.95 2.64 7.67
N PHE A 37 1.79 3.29 7.64
CA PHE A 37 0.50 2.60 7.70
C PHE A 37 0.32 1.64 6.50
N ALA A 38 0.60 2.11 5.27
CA ALA A 38 0.54 1.29 4.07
C ALA A 38 1.55 0.13 4.11
N ARG A 39 2.78 0.39 4.58
CA ARG A 39 3.82 -0.64 4.80
C ARG A 39 3.32 -1.75 5.73
N CYS A 40 2.74 -1.39 6.87
CA CYS A 40 2.19 -2.35 7.82
C CYS A 40 1.14 -3.26 7.18
N HIS A 41 0.18 -2.66 6.46
CA HIS A 41 -0.85 -3.43 5.76
C HIS A 41 -0.27 -4.36 4.70
N TYR A 42 0.70 -3.89 3.90
CA TYR A 42 1.35 -4.71 2.88
C TYR A 42 2.07 -5.91 3.49
N GLN A 43 2.74 -5.74 4.64
CA GLN A 43 3.36 -6.86 5.34
C GLN A 43 2.33 -7.85 5.88
N ARG A 44 1.26 -7.35 6.53
CA ARG A 44 0.22 -8.19 7.12
C ARG A 44 -0.62 -8.94 6.08
N LEU A 45 -0.71 -8.42 4.86
CA LEU A 45 -1.37 -9.06 3.72
C LEU A 45 -0.44 -10.01 2.96
N GLY A 46 0.84 -10.10 3.34
CA GLY A 46 1.84 -10.95 2.66
C GLY A 46 2.26 -10.42 1.28
N PHE A 47 2.02 -9.14 0.98
CA PHE A 47 2.44 -8.51 -0.26
C PHE A 47 3.93 -8.19 -0.27
N VAL A 48 4.54 -8.07 0.91
CA VAL A 48 5.95 -7.84 1.12
C VAL A 48 6.38 -8.54 2.41
N ASP A 49 7.59 -9.08 2.46
CA ASP A 49 8.14 -9.69 3.68
C ASP A 49 9.00 -8.72 4.51
N PHE A 50 9.66 -9.26 5.54
CA PHE A 50 10.55 -8.51 6.42
C PHE A 50 11.91 -8.20 5.78
N GLU A 51 12.28 -8.87 4.70
CA GLU A 51 13.46 -8.56 3.87
C GLU A 51 13.12 -7.54 2.77
N GLU A 52 11.92 -6.96 2.86
CA GLU A 52 11.36 -5.98 1.94
C GLU A 52 11.17 -6.48 0.50
N LYS A 53 11.10 -7.80 0.31
CA LYS A 53 10.83 -8.43 -0.97
C LYS A 53 9.33 -8.46 -1.24
N PHE A 54 8.92 -7.86 -2.35
CA PHE A 54 7.52 -7.80 -2.78
C PHE A 54 7.10 -9.06 -3.54
N TYR A 55 5.81 -9.38 -3.46
CA TYR A 55 5.18 -10.52 -4.11
C TYR A 55 4.05 -10.07 -5.05
N PRO A 56 4.39 -9.62 -6.29
CA PRO A 56 3.43 -9.08 -7.26
C PRO A 56 2.25 -10.00 -7.54
N LYS A 57 2.50 -11.31 -7.65
CA LYS A 57 1.47 -12.33 -7.86
C LYS A 57 0.44 -12.37 -6.72
N VAL A 58 0.90 -12.26 -5.47
CA VAL A 58 0.01 -12.23 -4.29
C VAL A 58 -0.83 -10.96 -4.31
N MET A 59 -0.20 -9.82 -4.61
CA MET A 59 -0.90 -8.53 -4.76
C MET A 59 -2.00 -8.60 -5.82
N ALA A 60 -1.70 -9.11 -7.02
CA ALA A 60 -2.66 -9.24 -8.11
C ALA A 60 -3.82 -10.20 -7.81
N SER A 61 -3.55 -11.26 -7.04
CA SER A 61 -4.61 -12.20 -6.61
C SER A 61 -5.57 -11.61 -5.57
N THR A 62 -5.14 -10.58 -4.83
CA THR A 62 -5.89 -10.02 -3.70
C THR A 62 -6.51 -8.66 -4.01
N ILE A 63 -5.83 -7.81 -4.77
CA ILE A 63 -6.28 -6.46 -5.11
C ILE A 63 -7.08 -6.51 -6.41
N HIS A 64 -8.37 -6.24 -6.32
CA HIS A 64 -9.26 -6.23 -7.49
C HIS A 64 -8.72 -5.32 -8.61
N ARG A 65 -8.68 -5.84 -9.84
CA ARG A 65 -8.18 -5.18 -11.07
C ARG A 65 -6.68 -4.92 -11.12
N LEU A 66 -5.91 -5.24 -10.09
CA LEU A 66 -4.46 -5.22 -10.18
C LEU A 66 -3.98 -6.45 -10.96
N SER A 67 -3.24 -6.24 -12.06
CA SER A 67 -2.52 -7.33 -12.71
C SER A 67 -1.11 -7.47 -12.15
N GLU A 68 -0.52 -8.66 -12.29
CA GLU A 68 0.86 -8.92 -11.88
C GLU A 68 1.84 -7.97 -12.56
N GLY A 69 1.68 -7.71 -13.86
CA GLY A 69 2.53 -6.78 -14.61
C GLY A 69 2.45 -5.33 -14.14
N ILE A 70 1.27 -4.85 -13.69
CA ILE A 70 1.16 -3.51 -13.09
C ILE A 70 1.91 -3.46 -11.76
N ALA A 71 1.73 -4.47 -10.92
CA ALA A 71 2.41 -4.55 -9.63
C ALA A 71 3.94 -4.59 -9.82
N GLU A 72 4.44 -5.44 -10.70
CA GLU A 72 5.87 -5.52 -11.05
C GLU A 72 6.43 -4.20 -11.56
N HIS A 73 5.70 -3.53 -12.47
CA HIS A 73 6.09 -2.23 -12.99
C HIS A 73 6.25 -1.20 -11.87
N CYS A 74 5.27 -1.09 -10.98
CA CYS A 74 5.30 -0.14 -9.87
C CYS A 74 6.41 -0.45 -8.86
N ILE A 75 6.64 -1.74 -8.54
CA ILE A 75 7.74 -2.17 -7.67
C ILE A 75 9.09 -1.79 -8.28
N HIS A 76 9.29 -2.08 -9.57
CA HIS A 76 10.54 -1.76 -10.27
C HIS A 76 10.80 -0.25 -10.32
N LYS A 77 9.76 0.54 -10.58
CA LYS A 77 9.83 2.00 -10.70
C LYS A 77 10.40 2.67 -9.45
N PHE A 78 10.13 2.13 -8.26
CA PHE A 78 10.53 2.72 -6.98
C PHE A 78 11.60 1.90 -6.23
N LYS A 79 12.29 0.97 -6.91
CA LYS A 79 13.33 0.13 -6.29
C LYS A 79 14.47 0.88 -5.61
N GLN A 80 14.72 2.14 -6.01
CA GLN A 80 15.80 2.97 -5.48
C GLN A 80 15.38 3.82 -4.26
N GLU A 81 14.09 3.85 -3.92
CA GLU A 81 13.63 4.52 -2.71
C GLU A 81 14.14 3.77 -1.47
N LYS A 82 14.90 4.49 -0.63
CA LYS A 82 15.58 3.92 0.55
C LYS A 82 14.64 3.85 1.74
N ASN A 83 13.70 4.79 1.87
CA ASN A 83 12.72 4.75 2.94
C ASN A 83 11.64 3.73 2.56
N PHE A 84 11.62 2.59 3.26
CA PHE A 84 10.71 1.50 2.94
C PHE A 84 9.22 1.88 3.08
N CYS A 85 8.85 2.67 4.10
CA CYS A 85 7.49 3.19 4.24
C CYS A 85 7.09 4.01 3.00
N GLN A 86 7.95 4.94 2.60
CA GLN A 86 7.73 5.78 1.44
C GLN A 86 7.67 4.97 0.14
N ARG A 87 8.54 3.96 0.00
CA ARG A 87 8.57 3.06 -1.15
C ARG A 87 7.23 2.34 -1.31
N VAL A 88 6.69 1.78 -0.23
CA VAL A 88 5.38 1.11 -0.27
C VAL A 88 4.29 2.10 -0.67
N LEU A 89 4.27 3.32 -0.11
CA LEU A 89 3.27 4.32 -0.46
C LEU A 89 3.32 4.72 -1.94
N LEU A 90 4.53 4.89 -2.49
CA LEU A 90 4.72 5.21 -3.90
C LEU A 90 4.23 4.06 -4.81
N ILE A 91 4.48 2.81 -4.41
CA ILE A 91 3.96 1.62 -5.10
C ILE A 91 2.43 1.59 -5.06
N VAL A 92 1.81 1.83 -3.88
CA VAL A 92 0.35 1.92 -3.73
C VAL A 92 -0.23 2.98 -4.68
N LYS A 93 0.32 4.21 -4.66
CA LYS A 93 -0.13 5.31 -5.52
C LYS A 93 0.01 4.97 -7.00
N CYS A 94 1.10 4.31 -7.39
CA CYS A 94 1.31 3.85 -8.75
C CYS A 94 0.30 2.80 -9.20
N ASN A 95 0.04 1.79 -8.37
CA ASN A 95 -0.96 0.76 -8.65
C ASN A 95 -2.35 1.37 -8.84
N LEU A 96 -2.78 2.23 -7.91
CA LEU A 96 -4.08 2.91 -7.99
C LEU A 96 -4.20 3.76 -9.26
N ASN A 97 -3.16 4.52 -9.60
CA ASN A 97 -3.16 5.35 -10.80
C ASN A 97 -3.23 4.52 -12.09
N LEU A 98 -2.56 3.37 -12.15
CA LEU A 98 -2.59 2.50 -13.34
C LEU A 98 -3.91 1.73 -13.45
N ILE A 99 -4.49 1.30 -12.32
CA ILE A 99 -5.84 0.72 -12.30
C ILE A 99 -6.87 1.75 -12.76
N ALA A 100 -6.79 3.00 -12.29
CA ALA A 100 -7.74 4.05 -12.66
C ALA A 100 -7.69 4.38 -14.16
N LYS A 101 -6.52 4.34 -14.80
CA LYS A 101 -6.33 4.59 -16.24
C LYS A 101 -6.86 3.48 -17.16
N GLN A 102 -7.25 2.33 -16.60
CA GLN A 102 -7.92 1.28 -17.38
C GLN A 102 -9.40 1.59 -17.62
N TYR A 103 -9.89 2.75 -17.16
CA TYR A 103 -11.26 3.27 -17.29
C TYR A 103 -11.22 4.71 -17.80
#